data_AF-A0A3B3WQI3-F1
#
_entry.id   AF-A0A3B3WQI3-F1
#
_cell.length_a   1.000
_cell.length_b   1.000
_cell.length_c   1.000
_cell.angle_alpha   90.00
_cell.angle_beta   90.00
_cell.angle_gamma   90.00
#
_symmetry.space_group_name_H-M   'P 1'
#
loop_
_entity.id
_entity.type
_entity.pdbx_description
1 polymer ?
#
loop_
_entity_poly.entity_id
_entity_poly.type
_entity_poly.pdbx_seq_one_letter_code
_entity_poly.pdbx_strand_id
1 'polypeptide(L)'
;MEDCSLVSCIEDISSLLPEGTLSPKYQDLGRQFSAVRKVYGDGNCFYRAICFAHLELILHNPRALQRFKDQVIQSVKVLISAGFEEASFDHLQSTVLHVVDQCIAAQHEDVLLRLFNEQIISDSFVQFLRLLTSAHLQIHEDFFCNFVEAPDLKVYCRQEVEVMAMECDHVDILALSQALDVGIHIVSMEGNEQQLVHHVIPEGVDPSVHLLYQASHYNILYQRTRL
;
A
#
# COMPACT_ATOMS: atom_id res chain seq x y z
N MET A 1 5.31 15.45 -22.79
CA MET A 1 4.95 14.20 -22.12
C MET A 1 5.20 14.47 -20.66
N GLU A 2 4.15 14.58 -19.86
CA GLU A 2 4.33 14.64 -18.41
C GLU A 2 5.10 13.40 -18.00
N ASP A 3 6.17 13.60 -17.24
CA ASP A 3 7.02 12.55 -16.71
C ASP A 3 6.14 11.74 -15.74
N CYS A 4 5.56 10.63 -16.22
CA CYS A 4 4.55 9.91 -15.45
C CYS A 4 5.25 8.97 -14.46
N SER A 5 5.72 9.55 -13.35
CA SER A 5 6.28 8.82 -12.22
C SER A 5 5.23 7.87 -11.62
N LEU A 6 5.64 6.65 -11.29
CA LEU A 6 4.82 5.67 -10.56
C LEU A 6 4.52 6.12 -9.13
N VAL A 7 5.48 6.81 -8.50
CA VAL A 7 5.32 7.50 -7.22
C VAL A 7 5.99 8.86 -7.35
N SER A 8 5.26 9.94 -7.07
CA SER A 8 5.77 11.30 -7.21
C SER A 8 6.75 11.69 -6.10
N CYS A 9 7.46 12.81 -6.31
CA CYS A 9 8.04 13.56 -5.20
C CYS A 9 6.96 14.03 -4.23
N ILE A 10 7.36 14.37 -3.00
CA ILE A 10 6.44 14.96 -2.03
C ILE A 10 5.98 16.34 -2.51
N GLU A 11 4.68 16.56 -2.50
CA GLU A 11 4.03 17.82 -2.86
C GLU A 11 3.27 18.36 -1.65
N ASP A 12 3.12 19.69 -1.57
CA ASP A 12 2.24 20.30 -0.57
C ASP A 12 0.80 19.82 -0.79
N ILE A 13 0.02 19.60 0.28
CA ILE A 13 -1.36 19.12 0.19
C ILE A 13 -2.25 20.03 -0.68
N SER A 14 -1.90 21.30 -0.81
CA SER A 14 -2.58 22.26 -1.70
C SER A 14 -2.50 21.88 -3.17
N SER A 15 -1.56 21.02 -3.60
CA SER A 15 -1.47 20.53 -4.97
C SER A 15 -2.64 19.63 -5.39
N LEU A 16 -3.44 19.17 -4.42
CA LEU A 16 -4.71 18.46 -4.66
C LEU A 16 -5.90 19.39 -4.86
N LEU A 17 -5.77 20.68 -4.55
CA LEU A 17 -6.87 21.64 -4.64
C LEU A 17 -7.17 21.95 -6.11
N PRO A 18 -8.36 21.61 -6.62
CA PRO A 18 -8.76 22.08 -7.94
C PRO A 18 -8.90 23.60 -7.91
N GLU A 19 -8.37 24.29 -8.91
CA GLU A 19 -8.44 25.76 -9.00
C GLU A 19 -9.88 26.25 -8.80
N GLY A 20 -10.07 27.19 -7.87
CA GLY A 20 -11.39 27.79 -7.59
C GLY A 20 -12.35 26.96 -6.73
N THR A 21 -11.95 25.79 -6.22
CA THR A 21 -12.85 24.93 -5.41
C THR A 21 -12.74 25.24 -3.92
N LEU A 22 -13.84 25.69 -3.32
CA LEU A 22 -14.01 25.93 -1.87
C LEU A 22 -14.73 24.77 -1.16
N SER A 23 -14.33 23.52 -1.42
CA SER A 23 -14.97 22.37 -0.77
C SER A 23 -14.50 22.25 0.69
N PRO A 24 -15.42 22.14 1.68
CA PRO A 24 -15.06 21.96 3.09
C PRO A 24 -14.16 20.75 3.33
N LYS A 25 -14.32 19.66 2.57
CA LYS A 25 -13.47 18.46 2.68
C LYS A 25 -12.00 18.77 2.40
N TYR A 26 -11.72 19.55 1.36
CA TYR A 26 -10.34 19.93 1.05
C TYR A 26 -9.73 20.88 2.09
N GLN A 27 -10.55 21.77 2.66
CA GLN A 27 -10.09 22.62 3.77
C GLN A 27 -9.76 21.79 5.01
N ASP A 28 -10.59 20.79 5.33
CA ASP A 28 -10.34 19.85 6.42
C ASP A 28 -9.10 19.00 6.16
N LEU A 29 -8.95 18.48 4.93
CA LEU A 29 -7.78 17.71 4.51
C LEU A 29 -6.49 18.52 4.72
N GLY A 30 -6.47 19.79 4.27
CA GLY A 30 -5.32 20.68 4.43
C GLY A 30 -5.02 21.08 5.88
N ARG A 31 -5.99 20.96 6.79
CA ARG A 31 -5.77 21.16 8.25
C ARG A 31 -5.10 19.95 8.88
N GLN A 32 -5.47 18.74 8.46
CA GLN A 32 -5.00 17.48 9.04
C GLN A 32 -3.67 17.00 8.44
N PHE A 33 -3.46 17.25 7.15
CA PHE A 33 -2.30 16.80 6.38
C PHE A 33 -1.54 18.00 5.82
N SER A 34 -0.22 17.85 5.67
CA SER A 34 0.66 18.90 5.13
C SER A 34 1.12 18.60 3.71
N ALA A 35 1.22 17.32 3.36
CA ALA A 35 1.76 16.91 2.07
C ALA A 35 1.10 15.65 1.52
N VAL A 36 1.34 15.39 0.25
CA VAL A 36 0.87 14.24 -0.51
C VAL A 36 1.98 13.71 -1.41
N ARG A 37 1.98 12.40 -1.68
CA ARG A 37 2.60 11.84 -2.89
C ARG A 37 1.53 11.24 -3.76
N LYS A 38 1.55 11.61 -5.04
CA LYS A 38 0.69 11.03 -6.06
C LYS A 38 1.24 9.67 -6.47
N VAL A 39 0.35 8.70 -6.66
CA VAL A 39 0.69 7.36 -7.15
C VAL A 39 0.06 7.20 -8.53
N TYR A 40 0.70 6.45 -9.42
CA TYR A 40 0.15 6.24 -10.76
C TYR A 40 -1.14 5.40 -10.73
N GLY A 41 -2.15 5.84 -11.48
CA GLY A 41 -3.48 5.23 -11.53
C GLY A 41 -3.56 4.10 -12.55
N ASP A 42 -3.05 2.92 -12.21
CA ASP A 42 -3.00 1.73 -13.06
C ASP A 42 -3.75 0.52 -12.46
N GLY A 43 -4.63 0.76 -11.49
CA GLY A 43 -5.29 -0.30 -10.71
C GLY A 43 -4.41 -0.95 -9.64
N ASN A 44 -3.12 -0.60 -9.55
CA ASN A 44 -2.20 -1.10 -8.51
C ASN A 44 -1.93 -0.06 -7.41
N CYS A 45 -2.60 1.09 -7.48
CA CYS A 45 -2.31 2.25 -6.65
C CYS A 45 -2.31 1.96 -5.14
N PHE A 46 -3.24 1.14 -4.63
CA PHE A 46 -3.24 0.75 -3.21
C PHE A 46 -1.94 0.03 -2.82
N TYR A 47 -1.62 -1.08 -3.50
CA TYR A 47 -0.43 -1.90 -3.24
C TYR A 47 0.86 -1.09 -3.38
N ARG A 48 0.91 -0.20 -4.38
CA ARG A 48 2.07 0.67 -4.61
C ARG A 48 2.20 1.72 -3.51
N ALA A 49 1.10 2.33 -3.10
CA ALA A 49 1.06 3.36 -2.06
C ALA A 49 1.45 2.80 -0.69
N ILE A 50 0.83 1.69 -0.26
CA ILE A 50 1.11 1.06 1.05
C ILE A 50 2.55 0.60 1.15
N CYS A 51 3.08 -0.01 0.08
CA CYS A 51 4.46 -0.49 0.08
C CYS A 51 5.48 0.64 0.19
N PHE A 52 5.29 1.68 -0.62
CA PHE A 52 6.20 2.83 -0.61
C PHE A 52 6.16 3.54 0.75
N ALA A 53 4.97 3.87 1.23
CA ALA A 53 4.79 4.59 2.50
C ALA A 53 5.34 3.78 3.70
N HIS A 54 5.14 2.47 3.71
CA HIS A 54 5.68 1.61 4.76
C HIS A 54 7.22 1.58 4.74
N LEU A 55 7.83 1.39 3.57
CA LEU A 55 9.29 1.37 3.43
C LEU A 55 9.92 2.74 3.76
N GLU A 56 9.30 3.83 3.33
CA GLU A 56 9.74 5.19 3.63
C GLU A 56 9.73 5.46 5.14
N LEU A 57 8.65 5.06 5.84
CA LEU A 57 8.54 5.18 7.30
C LEU A 57 9.68 4.49 8.04
N ILE A 58 10.03 3.27 7.63
CA ILE A 58 11.06 2.47 8.31
C ILE A 58 12.48 2.75 7.82
N LEU A 59 12.65 3.53 6.75
CA LEU A 59 13.92 3.75 6.05
C LEU A 59 15.04 4.24 6.98
N HIS A 60 14.71 5.11 7.93
CA HIS A 60 15.66 5.70 8.87
C HIS A 60 15.82 4.88 10.16
N ASN A 61 15.22 3.69 10.24
CA ASN A 61 15.32 2.79 11.37
C ASN A 61 15.92 1.45 10.93
N PRO A 62 17.24 1.25 11.06
CA PRO A 62 17.92 0.04 10.60
C PRO A 62 17.35 -1.26 11.21
N ARG A 63 16.86 -1.20 12.46
CA ARG A 63 16.22 -2.35 13.09
C ARG A 63 14.87 -2.68 12.47
N ALA A 64 14.09 -1.66 12.09
CA ALA A 64 12.82 -1.86 11.42
C ALA A 64 13.03 -2.38 9.98
N LEU A 65 13.98 -1.82 9.23
CA LEU A 65 14.37 -2.37 7.91
C LEU A 65 14.81 -3.83 7.99
N GLN A 66 15.64 -4.18 8.98
CA GLN A 66 16.07 -5.57 9.16
C GLN A 66 14.89 -6.49 9.49
N ARG A 67 13.94 -6.05 10.33
CA ARG A 67 12.71 -6.82 10.61
C ARG A 67 11.86 -7.01 9.37
N PHE A 68 11.69 -5.98 8.55
CA PHE A 68 10.98 -6.09 7.28
C PHE A 68 11.67 -7.08 6.34
N LYS A 69 13.02 -7.03 6.25
CA LYS A 69 13.79 -8.03 5.51
C LYS A 69 13.53 -9.45 6.01
N ASP A 70 13.55 -9.65 7.33
CA ASP A 70 13.30 -10.96 7.94
C ASP A 70 11.86 -11.45 7.68
N GLN A 71 10.86 -10.55 7.68
CA GLN A 71 9.48 -10.85 7.30
C GLN A 71 9.39 -11.31 5.84
N VAL A 72 10.05 -10.61 4.90
CA VAL A 72 10.10 -10.99 3.48
C VAL A 72 10.77 -12.36 3.31
N ILE A 73 11.81 -12.68 4.07
CA ILE A 73 12.45 -14.01 4.03
C ILE A 73 11.50 -15.09 4.56
N GLN A 74 10.79 -14.81 5.64
CA GLN A 74 9.88 -15.75 6.28
C GLN A 74 8.60 -15.99 5.46
N SER A 75 8.22 -15.05 4.60
CA SER A 75 7.01 -15.17 3.79
C SER A 75 7.04 -16.33 2.79
N VAL A 76 8.21 -16.87 2.44
CA VAL A 76 8.33 -18.11 1.62
C VAL A 76 7.51 -19.24 2.22
N LYS A 77 7.60 -19.43 3.53
CA LYS A 77 6.86 -20.50 4.22
C LYS A 77 5.36 -20.27 4.16
N VAL A 78 4.95 -19.00 4.29
CA VAL A 78 3.54 -18.58 4.21
C VAL A 78 2.99 -18.88 2.82
N LEU A 79 3.68 -18.43 1.77
CA LEU A 79 3.30 -18.64 0.37
C LEU A 79 3.24 -20.14 0.03
N ILE A 80 4.25 -20.93 0.40
CA ILE A 80 4.24 -22.38 0.17
C ILE A 80 3.08 -23.05 0.92
N SER A 81 2.79 -22.65 2.16
CA SER A 81 1.68 -23.20 2.94
C SER A 81 0.30 -22.89 2.35
N ALA A 82 0.17 -21.76 1.63
CA ALA A 82 -1.01 -21.39 0.86
C ALA A 82 -1.08 -22.09 -0.52
N GLY A 83 -0.07 -22.89 -0.88
CA GLY A 83 -0.04 -23.69 -2.10
C GLY A 83 0.60 -23.01 -3.31
N PHE A 84 1.35 -21.92 -3.13
CA PHE A 84 2.17 -21.32 -4.19
C PHE A 84 3.46 -22.11 -4.40
N GLU A 85 3.85 -22.28 -5.66
CA GLU A 85 5.13 -22.88 -6.01
C GLU A 85 6.25 -21.84 -5.85
N GLU A 86 7.38 -22.19 -5.23
CA GLU A 86 8.47 -21.24 -4.98
C GLU A 86 8.98 -20.54 -6.25
N ALA A 87 9.03 -21.28 -7.37
CA ALA A 87 9.41 -20.75 -8.68
C ALA A 87 8.46 -19.67 -9.22
N SER A 88 7.26 -19.51 -8.67
CA SER A 88 6.32 -18.47 -9.10
C SER A 88 6.60 -17.11 -8.44
N PHE A 89 7.35 -17.06 -7.34
CA PHE A 89 7.58 -15.84 -6.57
C PHE A 89 9.04 -15.59 -6.15
N ASP A 90 9.96 -16.51 -6.44
CA ASP A 90 11.39 -16.40 -6.11
C ASP A 90 12.04 -15.10 -6.60
N HIS A 91 11.77 -14.71 -7.84
CA HIS A 91 12.29 -13.49 -8.47
C HIS A 91 11.65 -12.24 -7.86
N LEU A 92 10.36 -12.30 -7.50
CA LEU A 92 9.66 -11.21 -6.83
C LEU A 92 10.28 -10.95 -5.46
N GLN A 93 10.44 -12.01 -4.66
CA GLN A 93 11.08 -11.94 -3.37
C GLN A 93 12.52 -11.43 -3.47
N SER A 94 13.29 -11.95 -4.43
CA SER A 94 14.68 -11.51 -4.66
C SER A 94 14.76 -10.02 -4.99
N THR A 95 13.78 -9.51 -5.75
CA THR A 95 13.68 -8.09 -6.10
C THR A 95 13.36 -7.23 -4.88
N VAL A 96 12.40 -7.66 -4.05
CA VAL A 96 12.07 -7.00 -2.78
C VAL A 96 13.28 -6.94 -1.86
N LEU A 97 13.97 -8.07 -1.66
CA LEU A 97 15.17 -8.15 -0.82
C LEU A 97 16.31 -7.27 -1.36
N HIS A 98 16.50 -7.23 -2.67
CA HIS A 98 17.50 -6.36 -3.29
C HIS A 98 17.25 -4.88 -2.97
N VAL A 99 16.01 -4.40 -3.11
CA VAL A 99 15.67 -3.00 -2.80
C VAL A 99 15.85 -2.70 -1.32
N VAL A 100 15.45 -3.62 -0.43
CA VAL A 100 15.67 -3.45 1.02
C VAL A 100 17.17 -3.36 1.34
N ASP A 101 18.01 -4.17 0.69
CA ASP A 101 19.47 -4.10 0.88
C ASP A 101 20.07 -2.78 0.38
N GLN A 102 19.59 -2.25 -0.75
CA GLN A 102 19.97 -0.90 -1.21
C GLN A 102 19.56 0.18 -0.22
N CYS A 103 18.36 0.06 0.37
CA CYS A 103 17.85 1.00 1.37
C CYS A 103 18.68 0.95 2.66
N ILE A 104 19.06 -0.25 3.14
CA ILE A 104 19.94 -0.42 4.31
C ILE A 104 21.31 0.22 4.08
N ALA A 105 21.86 0.07 2.87
CA ALA A 105 23.18 0.59 2.52
C ALA A 105 23.20 2.12 2.34
N ALA A 106 22.18 2.68 1.70
CA ALA A 106 22.14 4.11 1.39
C ALA A 106 21.49 4.98 2.48
N GLN A 107 20.45 4.47 3.15
CA GLN A 107 19.61 5.19 4.13
C GLN A 107 19.08 6.54 3.63
N HIS A 108 18.83 6.65 2.33
CA HIS A 108 18.38 7.88 1.68
C HIS A 108 17.12 7.64 0.84
N GLU A 109 16.13 8.50 1.03
CA GLU A 109 14.80 8.40 0.41
C GLU A 109 14.88 8.39 -1.13
N ASP A 110 15.73 9.23 -1.72
CA ASP A 110 15.98 9.26 -3.16
C ASP A 110 16.31 7.89 -3.78
N VAL A 111 16.94 6.97 -3.03
CA VAL A 111 17.21 5.62 -3.52
C VAL A 111 15.92 4.82 -3.61
N LEU A 112 15.09 4.86 -2.57
CA LEU A 112 13.78 4.21 -2.56
C LEU A 112 12.89 4.78 -3.68
N LEU A 113 12.81 6.11 -3.79
CA LEU A 113 12.00 6.79 -4.80
C LEU A 113 12.44 6.45 -6.23
N ARG A 114 13.75 6.45 -6.49
CA ARG A 114 14.27 6.06 -7.80
C ARG A 114 13.90 4.61 -8.15
N LEU A 115 14.15 3.66 -7.24
CA LEU A 115 13.88 2.25 -7.47
C LEU A 115 12.38 1.97 -7.66
N PHE A 116 11.51 2.61 -6.89
CA PHE A 116 10.05 2.48 -7.04
C PHE A 116 9.50 3.11 -8.31
N ASN A 117 10.27 3.98 -8.97
CA ASN A 117 9.93 4.52 -10.30
C ASN A 117 10.51 3.68 -11.45
N GLU A 118 11.20 2.58 -11.17
CA GLU A 118 11.52 1.56 -12.17
C GLU A 118 10.37 0.56 -12.27
N GLN A 119 9.70 0.52 -13.43
CA GLN A 119 8.47 -0.27 -13.64
C GLN A 119 8.58 -1.72 -13.16
N ILE A 120 9.64 -2.41 -13.55
CA ILE A 120 9.85 -3.83 -13.21
C ILE A 120 9.97 -4.02 -11.70
N ILE A 121 10.71 -3.15 -11.00
CA ILE A 121 10.87 -3.21 -9.55
C ILE A 121 9.53 -2.95 -8.88
N SER A 122 8.88 -1.85 -9.25
CA SER A 122 7.63 -1.41 -8.64
C SER A 122 6.52 -2.45 -8.83
N ASP A 123 6.39 -3.04 -10.01
CA ASP A 123 5.42 -4.09 -10.28
C ASP A 123 5.77 -5.41 -9.60
N SER A 124 7.06 -5.72 -9.42
CA SER A 124 7.47 -6.90 -8.63
C SER A 124 7.03 -6.77 -7.17
N PHE A 125 7.12 -5.58 -6.58
CA PHE A 125 6.58 -5.30 -5.25
C PHE A 125 5.07 -5.48 -5.21
N VAL A 126 4.34 -4.89 -6.15
CA VAL A 126 2.88 -5.02 -6.24
C VAL A 126 2.48 -6.50 -6.33
N GLN A 127 3.09 -7.25 -7.24
CA GLN A 127 2.77 -8.66 -7.45
C GLN A 127 3.09 -9.50 -6.21
N PHE A 128 4.25 -9.25 -5.57
CA PHE A 128 4.60 -9.93 -4.32
C PHE A 128 3.57 -9.67 -3.22
N LEU A 129 3.15 -8.41 -3.02
CA LEU A 129 2.15 -8.07 -2.02
C LEU A 129 0.78 -8.68 -2.34
N ARG A 130 0.37 -8.74 -3.61
CA ARG A 130 -0.86 -9.46 -4.02
C ARG A 130 -0.82 -10.94 -3.65
N LEU A 131 0.32 -11.61 -3.84
CA LEU A 131 0.50 -13.01 -3.41
C LEU A 131 0.45 -13.15 -1.88
N LEU A 132 1.01 -12.21 -1.13
CA LEU A 132 0.92 -12.20 0.33
C LEU A 132 -0.53 -11.99 0.81
N THR A 133 -1.27 -11.07 0.20
CA THR A 133 -2.69 -10.88 0.46
C THR A 133 -3.47 -12.16 0.21
N SER A 134 -3.29 -12.77 -0.97
CA SER A 134 -3.94 -14.03 -1.34
C SER A 134 -3.60 -15.16 -0.35
N ALA A 135 -2.33 -15.29 0.03
CA ALA A 135 -1.93 -16.30 1.01
C ALA A 135 -2.55 -16.06 2.38
N HIS A 136 -2.60 -14.81 2.86
CA HIS A 136 -3.18 -14.47 4.15
C HIS A 136 -4.69 -14.73 4.19
N LEU A 137 -5.40 -14.39 3.11
CA LEU A 137 -6.82 -14.71 2.93
C LEU A 137 -7.03 -16.23 3.02
N GLN A 138 -6.31 -17.01 2.21
CA GLN A 138 -6.45 -18.47 2.16
C GLN A 138 -6.09 -19.17 3.49
N ILE A 139 -5.08 -18.69 4.22
CA ILE A 139 -4.69 -19.28 5.51
C ILE A 139 -5.75 -19.04 6.59
N HIS A 140 -6.48 -17.92 6.51
CA HIS A 140 -7.50 -17.53 7.49
C HIS A 140 -8.91 -17.61 6.88
N GLU A 141 -9.14 -18.61 6.02
CA GLU A 141 -10.38 -18.76 5.24
C GLU A 141 -11.65 -18.75 6.11
N ASP A 142 -11.62 -19.39 7.28
CA ASP A 142 -12.76 -19.45 8.22
C ASP A 142 -13.26 -18.05 8.61
N PHE A 143 -12.36 -17.07 8.69
CA PHE A 143 -12.71 -15.68 8.97
C PHE A 143 -13.14 -14.96 7.69
N PHE A 144 -12.31 -15.02 6.64
CA PHE A 144 -12.47 -14.19 5.44
C PHE A 144 -13.60 -14.63 4.51
N CYS A 145 -14.00 -15.90 4.51
CA CYS A 145 -15.08 -16.40 3.66
C CYS A 145 -16.42 -15.69 3.89
N ASN A 146 -16.62 -15.07 5.06
CA ASN A 146 -17.84 -14.34 5.40
C ASN A 146 -17.93 -12.94 4.75
N PHE A 147 -16.87 -12.45 4.11
CA PHE A 147 -16.79 -11.10 3.57
C PHE A 147 -16.71 -11.04 2.05
N VAL A 148 -16.70 -12.19 1.36
CA VAL A 148 -16.54 -12.26 -0.10
C VAL A 148 -17.77 -12.90 -0.75
N GLU A 149 -18.22 -12.30 -1.86
CA GLU A 149 -19.28 -12.85 -2.70
C GLU A 149 -18.67 -13.71 -3.82
N ALA A 150 -18.08 -14.86 -3.45
CA ALA A 150 -17.49 -15.81 -4.39
C ALA A 150 -17.91 -17.25 -4.05
N PRO A 151 -17.85 -18.20 -5.01
CA PRO A 151 -18.14 -19.61 -4.73
C PRO A 151 -17.28 -20.17 -3.59
N ASP A 152 -16.02 -19.75 -3.53
CA ASP A 152 -15.09 -19.93 -2.42
C ASP A 152 -14.01 -18.83 -2.44
N LEU A 153 -13.24 -18.73 -1.35
CA LEU A 153 -12.22 -17.69 -1.16
C LEU A 153 -11.04 -17.85 -2.14
N LYS A 154 -10.77 -19.07 -2.60
CA LYS A 154 -9.68 -19.34 -3.54
C LYS A 154 -9.98 -18.82 -4.93
N VAL A 155 -11.24 -18.89 -5.37
CA VAL A 155 -11.70 -18.27 -6.61
C VAL A 155 -11.57 -16.75 -6.52
N TYR A 156 -12.01 -16.14 -5.40
CA TYR A 156 -11.85 -14.71 -5.17
C TYR A 156 -10.38 -14.29 -5.25
N CYS A 157 -9.49 -14.98 -4.53
CA CYS A 157 -8.05 -14.69 -4.54
C CYS A 157 -7.48 -14.70 -5.96
N ARG A 158 -7.82 -15.69 -6.78
CA ARG A 158 -7.29 -15.83 -8.14
C ARG A 158 -7.83 -14.82 -9.13
N GLN A 159 -9.04 -14.33 -8.93
CA GLN A 159 -9.73 -13.46 -9.90
C GLN A 159 -9.59 -11.98 -9.56
N GLU A 160 -9.65 -11.65 -8.27
CA GLU A 160 -9.71 -10.27 -7.78
C GLU A 160 -8.38 -9.82 -7.15
N VAL A 161 -7.67 -10.72 -6.47
CA VAL A 161 -6.49 -10.34 -5.66
C VAL A 161 -5.18 -10.52 -6.44
N GLU A 162 -4.94 -11.70 -6.98
CA GLU A 162 -3.68 -12.10 -7.65
C GLU A 162 -3.48 -11.39 -9.00
N VAL A 163 -4.57 -10.96 -9.65
CA VAL A 163 -4.54 -10.32 -10.96
C VAL A 163 -4.05 -8.88 -10.82
N MET A 164 -3.01 -8.53 -11.58
CA MET A 164 -2.49 -7.16 -11.65
C MET A 164 -3.55 -6.20 -12.19
N ALA A 165 -3.49 -4.94 -11.77
CA ALA A 165 -4.43 -3.88 -12.13
C ALA A 165 -5.89 -4.08 -11.69
N MET A 166 -6.18 -5.10 -10.87
CA MET A 166 -7.47 -5.23 -10.19
C MET A 166 -7.54 -4.30 -8.98
N GLU A 167 -8.67 -3.62 -8.83
CA GLU A 167 -8.94 -2.75 -7.68
C GLU A 167 -8.88 -3.55 -6.38
N CYS A 168 -8.45 -2.88 -5.31
CA CYS A 168 -8.28 -3.49 -4.00
C CYS A 168 -9.49 -3.14 -3.13
N ASP A 169 -10.21 -4.15 -2.66
CA ASP A 169 -11.39 -3.98 -1.81
C ASP A 169 -11.02 -4.06 -0.32
N HIS A 170 -11.94 -3.69 0.57
CA HIS A 170 -11.72 -3.64 2.01
C HIS A 170 -11.17 -4.96 2.60
N VAL A 171 -11.63 -6.11 2.08
CA VAL A 171 -11.17 -7.43 2.53
C VAL A 171 -9.68 -7.65 2.23
N ASP A 172 -9.22 -7.19 1.07
CA ASP A 172 -7.82 -7.25 0.64
C ASP A 172 -6.94 -6.33 1.49
N ILE A 173 -7.43 -5.11 1.74
CA ILE A 173 -6.75 -4.10 2.55
C ILE A 173 -6.54 -4.62 3.97
N LEU A 174 -7.58 -5.22 4.57
CA LEU A 174 -7.50 -5.84 5.89
C LEU A 174 -6.52 -7.02 5.90
N ALA A 175 -6.59 -7.90 4.91
CA ALA A 175 -5.70 -9.05 4.83
C ALA A 175 -4.23 -8.64 4.68
N LEU A 176 -3.93 -7.68 3.80
CA LEU A 176 -2.56 -7.18 3.62
C LEU A 176 -2.07 -6.45 4.87
N SER A 177 -2.92 -5.63 5.50
CA SER A 177 -2.60 -4.93 6.74
C SER A 177 -2.20 -5.89 7.86
N GLN A 178 -2.95 -7.00 8.02
CA GLN A 178 -2.62 -8.05 8.98
C GLN A 178 -1.36 -8.83 8.59
N ALA A 179 -1.16 -9.13 7.31
CA ALA A 179 0.01 -9.85 6.82
C ALA A 179 1.32 -9.09 7.03
N LEU A 180 1.27 -7.75 6.91
CA LEU A 180 2.43 -6.87 7.11
C LEU A 180 2.58 -6.35 8.53
N ASP A 181 1.57 -6.52 9.39
CA ASP A 181 1.48 -5.90 10.72
C ASP A 181 1.58 -4.35 10.64
N VAL A 182 0.77 -3.76 9.75
CA VAL A 182 0.76 -2.31 9.48
C VAL A 182 -0.63 -1.74 9.67
N GLY A 183 -0.75 -0.72 10.54
CA GLY A 183 -1.97 0.07 10.68
C GLY A 183 -2.11 1.11 9.57
N ILE A 184 -3.23 1.09 8.88
CA ILE A 184 -3.54 1.93 7.72
C ILE A 184 -4.68 2.87 8.06
N HIS A 185 -4.52 4.15 7.77
CA HIS A 185 -5.55 5.16 7.84
C HIS A 185 -5.95 5.61 6.43
N ILE A 186 -7.17 5.32 6.02
CA ILE A 186 -7.71 5.74 4.74
C ILE A 186 -8.63 6.94 4.97
N VAL A 187 -8.29 8.06 4.35
CA VAL A 187 -9.10 9.28 4.32
C VAL A 187 -9.84 9.32 3.00
N SER A 188 -11.15 9.17 3.03
CA SER A 188 -11.98 9.13 1.82
C SER A 188 -12.56 10.51 1.51
N MET A 189 -12.34 10.94 0.27
CA MET A 189 -12.98 12.12 -0.32
C MET A 189 -14.36 11.80 -0.89
N GLU A 190 -14.71 10.52 -0.99
CA GLU A 190 -15.98 10.05 -1.54
C GLU A 190 -17.18 10.37 -0.64
N GLY A 191 -18.36 10.34 -1.23
CA GLY A 191 -19.63 10.60 -0.55
C GLY A 191 -20.06 12.07 -0.54
N ASN A 192 -21.36 12.30 -0.35
CA ASN A 192 -22.01 13.61 -0.46
C ASN A 192 -21.90 14.48 0.80
N GLU A 193 -21.25 13.98 1.85
CA GLU A 193 -21.09 14.69 3.12
C GLU A 193 -20.10 15.85 2.99
N GLN A 194 -20.21 16.87 3.84
CA GLN A 194 -19.23 17.96 3.85
C GLN A 194 -17.95 17.61 4.64
N GLN A 195 -17.91 16.44 5.28
CA GLN A 195 -16.82 15.97 6.13
C GLN A 195 -16.04 14.84 5.46
N LEU A 196 -14.77 14.70 5.84
CA LEU A 196 -13.95 13.55 5.43
C LEU A 196 -14.42 12.30 6.17
N VAL A 197 -14.42 11.17 5.46
CA VAL A 197 -14.66 9.86 6.09
C VAL A 197 -13.31 9.22 6.38
N HIS A 198 -13.14 8.73 7.61
CA HIS A 198 -11.90 8.15 8.09
C HIS A 198 -12.11 6.67 8.40
N HIS A 199 -11.26 5.82 7.82
CA HIS A 199 -11.21 4.38 8.09
C HIS A 199 -9.84 4.02 8.63
N VAL A 200 -9.80 3.32 9.78
CA VAL A 200 -8.55 2.80 10.36
C VAL A 200 -8.62 1.29 10.32
N ILE A 201 -7.61 0.68 9.69
CA ILE A 201 -7.56 -0.77 9.42
C ILE A 201 -6.21 -1.31 9.93
N PRO A 202 -6.21 -2.30 10.84
CA PRO A 202 -7.37 -2.87 11.52
C PRO A 202 -7.98 -1.88 12.52
N GLU A 203 -9.22 -2.12 12.95
CA GLU A 203 -9.86 -1.23 13.93
C GLU A 203 -9.09 -1.21 15.27
N GLY A 204 -8.99 -0.03 15.88
CA GLY A 204 -8.40 0.15 17.21
C GLY A 204 -6.87 0.20 17.26
N VAL A 205 -6.18 0.14 16.12
CA VAL A 205 -4.72 0.34 16.05
C VAL A 205 -4.37 1.82 15.89
N ASP A 206 -3.12 2.18 16.22
CA ASP A 206 -2.55 3.48 15.86
C ASP A 206 -1.95 3.37 14.45
N PRO A 207 -2.53 4.03 13.42
CA PRO A 207 -2.11 3.86 12.05
C PRO A 207 -0.79 4.58 11.77
N SER A 208 0.14 3.88 11.12
CA SER A 208 1.45 4.43 10.76
C SER A 208 1.53 4.84 9.28
N VAL A 209 0.61 4.36 8.45
CA VAL A 209 0.48 4.75 7.04
C VAL A 209 -0.84 5.46 6.82
N HIS A 210 -0.82 6.57 6.09
CA HIS A 210 -2.02 7.35 5.77
C HIS A 210 -2.18 7.45 4.26
N LEU A 211 -3.38 7.11 3.77
CA LEU A 211 -3.72 7.09 2.36
C LEU A 211 -4.94 7.99 2.12
N LEU A 212 -4.95 8.69 0.99
CA LEU A 212 -6.11 9.39 0.47
C LEU A 212 -6.81 8.49 -0.53
N TYR A 213 -8.12 8.30 -0.37
CA TYR A 213 -8.97 7.64 -1.35
C TYR A 213 -9.87 8.66 -2.06
N GLN A 214 -9.74 8.79 -3.38
CA GLN A 214 -10.51 9.69 -4.21
C GLN A 214 -10.65 9.13 -5.63
N ALA A 215 -11.86 9.09 -6.17
CA ALA A 215 -12.19 8.61 -7.51
C ALA A 215 -11.58 7.23 -7.83
N SER A 216 -11.81 6.26 -6.94
CA SER A 216 -11.25 4.89 -7.04
C SER A 216 -9.71 4.84 -7.07
N HIS A 217 -9.04 5.82 -6.47
CA HIS A 217 -7.59 5.93 -6.51
C HIS A 217 -6.98 6.28 -5.15
N TYR A 218 -5.80 5.72 -4.88
CA TYR A 218 -5.06 5.89 -3.64
C TYR A 218 -3.80 6.73 -3.83
N ASN A 219 -3.66 7.77 -3.00
CA ASN A 219 -2.43 8.56 -2.85
C ASN A 219 -1.90 8.45 -1.41
N ILE A 220 -0.63 8.81 -1.19
CA ILE A 220 -0.01 8.77 0.14
C ILE A 220 -0.17 10.15 0.80
N LEU A 221 -0.62 10.18 2.06
CA LEU A 221 -0.77 11.40 2.85
C LEU A 221 0.29 11.49 3.96
N TYR A 222 0.74 12.71 4.22
CA TYR A 222 1.66 13.01 5.32
C TYR A 222 0.95 13.91 6.33
N GLN A 223 0.80 13.40 7.56
CA GLN A 223 0.17 14.14 8.63
C GLN A 223 0.93 15.43 8.91
N ARG A 224 0.18 16.50 9.20
CA ARG A 224 0.77 17.72 9.72
C ARG A 224 1.24 17.45 11.15
N THR A 225 2.55 17.58 11.40
CA THR A 225 3.08 17.44 12.76
C THR A 225 2.39 18.46 13.67
N ARG A 226 1.70 17.99 14.71
CA ARG A 226 1.13 18.88 15.73
C ARG A 226 2.31 19.48 16.51
N LEU A 227 2.49 20.79 16.41
CA LEU A 227 3.39 21.56 17.25
C LEU A 227 2.96 21.49 18.72
#